data_AF-A0A4P6ZD50-F1
#
_entry.id   AF-A0A4P6ZD50-F1
#
_cell.length_a   1.000
_cell.length_b   1.000
_cell.length_c   1.000
_cell.angle_alpha   90.00
_cell.angle_beta   90.00
_cell.angle_gamma   90.00
#
_symmetry.space_group_name_H-M   'P 1'
#
loop_
_entity.id
_entity.type
_entity.pdbx_description
1 polymer ?
#
loop_
_entity_poly.entity_id
_entity_poly.type
_entity_poly.pdbx_seq_one_letter_code
_entity_poly.pdbx_strand_id
1 'polypeptide(L)'
;MQTVIMESGTYYSLSAFKLNYLTDFENSGIESYREYLEGLRQLYRETSEGLEQNEEDFLGEEGRNRMMYNIEINQTLLQGFVKDNPEIDPNTNEKKLLSEVCKANWYAIYMFWQVNTEEIIQFINSELIRLKISSITSSEPSDSSANDYSGKNELSPKEKLIVLDKLGIINFLTGKLDYSDNATHLAEILGAITGIDNQKGTLTGYCNYLIRSEPTHRNSPYYSYKTKERANEIYNKFKIKDKAN
;
A
#
# COMPACT_ATOMS: atom_id res chain seq x y z
N MET A 1 -19.18 -19.11 -12.39
CA MET A 1 -17.88 -18.78 -11.79
C MET A 1 -17.42 -20.04 -11.10
N GLN A 2 -16.42 -20.74 -11.62
CA GLN A 2 -15.89 -21.93 -10.95
C GLN A 2 -15.15 -21.46 -9.71
N THR A 3 -15.56 -21.94 -8.54
CA THR A 3 -14.86 -21.70 -7.28
C THR A 3 -13.54 -22.43 -7.36
N VAL A 4 -12.44 -21.70 -7.58
CA VAL A 4 -11.09 -22.27 -7.50
C VAL A 4 -10.86 -22.59 -6.02
N ILE A 5 -10.89 -23.88 -5.68
CA ILE A 5 -10.57 -24.35 -4.34
C ILE A 5 -9.06 -24.23 -4.19
N MET A 6 -8.59 -23.12 -3.62
CA MET A 6 -7.20 -22.97 -3.25
C MET A 6 -6.99 -23.60 -1.89
N GLU A 7 -6.28 -24.73 -1.84
CA GLU A 7 -5.84 -25.35 -0.58
C GLU A 7 -4.63 -24.63 0.06
N SER A 8 -4.29 -23.41 -0.38
CA SER A 8 -3.06 -22.72 0.03
C SER A 8 -3.14 -22.15 1.45
N GLY A 9 -2.06 -22.37 2.22
CA GLY A 9 -1.94 -22.06 3.64
C GLY A 9 -2.46 -20.66 4.02
N THR A 10 -3.39 -20.63 4.97
CA THR A 10 -3.76 -19.39 5.63
C THR A 10 -2.56 -18.87 6.41
N TYR A 11 -1.99 -17.77 5.94
CA TYR A 11 -0.89 -17.11 6.63
C TYR A 11 -1.39 -16.37 7.86
N TYR A 12 -0.66 -16.54 8.97
CA TYR A 12 -1.00 -15.97 10.28
C TYR A 12 -0.34 -14.62 10.54
N SER A 13 0.36 -14.07 9.53
CA SER A 13 0.85 -12.70 9.55
C SER A 13 1.00 -12.15 8.14
N LEU A 14 0.86 -10.82 8.00
CA LEU A 14 1.12 -10.13 6.74
C LEU A 14 2.54 -10.38 6.21
N SER A 15 3.52 -10.48 7.11
CA SER A 15 4.93 -10.69 6.73
C SER A 15 5.16 -12.07 6.13
N ALA A 16 4.59 -13.11 6.75
CA ALA A 16 4.66 -14.48 6.21
C ALA A 16 3.92 -14.59 4.88
N PHE A 17 2.75 -13.93 4.75
CA PHE A 17 2.01 -13.85 3.49
C PHE A 17 2.87 -13.24 2.38
N LYS A 18 3.41 -12.04 2.61
CA LYS A 18 4.22 -11.31 1.62
C LYS A 18 5.46 -12.07 1.17
N LEU A 19 6.05 -12.88 2.04
CA LEU A 19 7.23 -13.66 1.73
C LEU A 19 6.93 -14.81 0.75
N ASN A 20 5.72 -15.37 0.79
CA ASN A 20 5.43 -16.66 0.16
C ASN A 20 4.36 -16.59 -0.95
N TYR A 21 3.50 -15.58 -0.99
CA TYR A 21 2.35 -15.56 -1.92
C TYR A 21 2.74 -15.60 -3.41
N LEU A 22 3.94 -15.15 -3.80
CA LEU A 22 4.43 -15.29 -5.18
C LEU A 22 4.90 -16.72 -5.46
N THR A 23 5.58 -17.37 -4.52
CA THR A 23 5.96 -18.78 -4.62
C THR A 23 4.71 -19.68 -4.66
N ASP A 24 3.69 -19.36 -3.87
CA ASP A 24 2.41 -20.04 -3.92
C ASP A 24 1.72 -19.87 -5.27
N PHE A 25 1.76 -18.67 -5.85
CA PHE A 25 1.26 -18.43 -7.20
C PHE A 25 1.95 -19.33 -8.23
N GLU A 26 3.28 -19.37 -8.22
CA GLU A 26 4.08 -20.22 -9.12
C GLU A 26 3.72 -21.71 -8.98
N ASN A 27 3.43 -22.16 -7.76
CA ASN A 27 3.09 -23.56 -7.47
C ASN A 27 1.60 -23.89 -7.66
N SER A 28 0.72 -22.88 -7.73
CA SER A 28 -0.73 -23.08 -7.79
C SER A 28 -1.23 -23.65 -9.13
N GLY A 29 -0.44 -23.52 -10.20
CA GLY A 29 -0.85 -23.85 -11.56
C GLY A 29 -1.91 -22.91 -12.15
N ILE A 30 -2.27 -21.83 -11.45
CA ILE A 30 -3.18 -20.79 -11.97
C ILE A 30 -2.42 -19.92 -12.95
N GLU A 31 -2.86 -19.86 -14.20
CA GLU A 31 -2.14 -19.13 -15.26
C GLU A 31 -2.25 -17.60 -15.09
N SER A 32 -3.34 -17.13 -14.49
CA SER A 32 -3.62 -15.71 -14.31
C SER A 32 -3.30 -15.26 -12.90
N TYR A 33 -2.25 -14.45 -12.74
CA TYR A 33 -1.91 -13.84 -11.45
C TYR A 33 -3.07 -13.02 -10.86
N ARG A 34 -3.86 -12.38 -11.71
CA ARG A 34 -5.07 -11.67 -11.28
C ARG A 34 -6.12 -12.62 -10.72
N GLU A 35 -6.33 -13.76 -11.36
CA GLU A 35 -7.28 -14.78 -10.91
C GLU A 35 -6.85 -15.39 -9.58
N TYR A 36 -5.55 -15.65 -9.42
CA TYR A 36 -4.97 -16.08 -8.15
C TYR A 36 -5.24 -15.07 -7.01
N LEU A 37 -4.95 -13.78 -7.24
CA LEU A 37 -5.20 -12.74 -6.24
C LEU A 37 -6.70 -12.56 -5.92
N GLU A 38 -7.58 -12.69 -6.90
CA GLU A 38 -9.03 -12.65 -6.68
C GLU A 38 -9.51 -13.85 -5.85
N GLY A 39 -8.97 -15.04 -6.11
CA GLY A 39 -9.19 -16.22 -5.27
C GLY A 39 -8.74 -16.02 -3.83
N LEU A 40 -7.54 -15.44 -3.63
CA LEU A 40 -7.02 -15.17 -2.28
C LEU A 40 -7.88 -14.16 -1.55
N ARG A 41 -8.30 -13.10 -2.25
CA ARG A 41 -9.18 -12.09 -1.66
C ARG A 41 -10.49 -12.71 -1.17
N GLN A 42 -11.08 -13.60 -1.95
CA GLN A 42 -12.32 -14.28 -1.58
C GLN A 42 -12.09 -15.21 -0.38
N LEU A 43 -11.03 -16.01 -0.39
CA LEU A 43 -10.66 -16.90 0.73
C LEU A 43 -10.49 -16.12 2.04
N TYR A 44 -9.74 -15.02 2.03
CA TYR A 44 -9.52 -14.21 3.23
C TYR A 44 -10.78 -13.46 3.67
N ARG A 45 -11.68 -13.09 2.74
CA ARG A 45 -12.99 -12.53 3.09
C ARG A 45 -13.87 -13.56 3.79
N GLU A 46 -13.97 -14.77 3.24
CA GLU A 46 -14.72 -15.88 3.86
C GLU A 46 -14.14 -16.24 5.23
N THR A 47 -12.81 -16.19 5.37
CA THR A 47 -12.10 -16.35 6.64
C THR A 47 -12.51 -15.27 7.63
N SER A 48 -12.54 -14.00 7.22
CA SER A 48 -12.97 -12.87 8.05
C SER A 48 -14.44 -12.98 8.47
N GLU A 49 -15.33 -13.33 7.54
CA GLU A 49 -16.76 -13.50 7.81
C GLU A 49 -17.02 -14.70 8.74
N GLY A 50 -16.22 -15.77 8.61
CA GLY A 50 -16.28 -16.93 9.49
C GLY A 50 -15.75 -16.63 10.91
N LEU A 51 -14.73 -15.77 11.05
CA LEU A 51 -14.27 -15.26 12.34
C LEU A 51 -15.41 -14.54 13.07
N GLU A 52 -16.17 -13.69 12.37
CA GLU A 52 -17.29 -12.95 12.95
C GLU A 52 -18.49 -13.84 13.35
N GLN A 53 -18.67 -14.99 12.69
CA GLN A 53 -19.83 -15.87 12.90
C GLN A 53 -19.57 -16.99 13.91
N ASN A 54 -18.32 -17.44 14.09
CA ASN A 54 -17.97 -18.60 14.91
C ASN A 54 -16.67 -18.36 15.69
N GLU A 55 -16.75 -17.46 16.67
CA GLU A 55 -15.64 -17.11 17.57
C GLU A 55 -14.99 -18.37 18.21
N GLU A 56 -15.77 -19.41 18.54
CA GLU A 56 -15.29 -20.62 19.24
C GLU A 56 -14.75 -21.76 18.33
N ASP A 57 -15.14 -21.84 17.04
CA ASP A 57 -14.85 -23.00 16.17
C ASP A 57 -13.69 -22.78 15.18
N PHE A 58 -13.13 -21.57 15.12
CA PHE A 58 -12.33 -21.11 13.97
C PHE A 58 -10.88 -21.62 13.90
N LEU A 59 -10.29 -22.06 15.01
CA LEU A 59 -8.83 -22.22 15.11
C LEU A 59 -8.20 -23.40 14.35
N GLY A 60 -8.99 -24.24 13.67
CA GLY A 60 -8.48 -25.50 13.10
C GLY A 60 -7.85 -26.39 14.19
N GLU A 61 -7.06 -27.40 13.81
CA GLU A 61 -6.36 -28.25 14.81
C GLU A 61 -5.14 -27.54 15.40
N GLU A 62 -4.40 -26.78 14.58
CA GLU A 62 -3.16 -26.13 15.01
C GLU A 62 -3.38 -24.92 15.93
N GLY A 63 -4.41 -24.09 15.64
CA GLY A 63 -4.78 -23.01 16.54
C GLY A 63 -5.39 -23.53 17.85
N ARG A 64 -6.13 -24.66 17.80
CA ARG A 64 -6.55 -25.38 19.01
C ARG A 64 -5.35 -25.86 19.82
N ASN A 65 -4.33 -26.42 19.18
CA ASN A 65 -3.10 -26.84 19.85
C ASN A 65 -2.33 -25.67 20.50
N ARG A 66 -2.24 -24.51 19.82
CA ARG A 66 -1.62 -23.30 20.42
C ARG A 66 -2.45 -22.73 21.56
N MET A 67 -3.78 -22.76 21.44
CA MET A 67 -4.68 -22.38 22.53
C MET A 67 -4.49 -23.31 23.74
N MET A 68 -4.44 -24.62 23.53
CA MET A 68 -4.20 -25.60 24.60
C MET A 68 -2.82 -25.40 25.25
N TYR A 69 -1.77 -25.14 24.47
CA TYR A 69 -0.45 -24.82 25.00
C TYR A 69 -0.44 -23.53 25.85
N ASN A 70 -1.14 -22.49 25.41
CA ASN A 70 -1.30 -21.27 26.20
C ASN A 70 -2.11 -21.51 27.47
N ILE A 71 -3.14 -22.37 27.43
CA ILE A 71 -3.90 -22.78 28.62
C ILE A 71 -2.97 -23.49 29.61
N GLU A 72 -2.10 -24.39 29.16
CA GLU A 72 -1.12 -25.09 30.01
C GLU A 72 -0.11 -24.13 30.66
N ILE A 73 0.42 -23.16 29.90
CA ILE A 73 1.30 -22.11 30.45
C ILE A 73 0.57 -21.31 31.52
N ASN A 74 -0.66 -20.87 31.24
CA ASN A 74 -1.43 -20.07 32.19
C ASN A 74 -1.82 -20.87 33.44
N GLN A 75 -2.18 -22.15 33.31
CA GLN A 75 -2.38 -23.06 34.44
C GLN A 75 -1.12 -23.16 35.30
N THR A 76 0.05 -23.31 34.68
CA THR A 76 1.34 -23.38 35.38
C THR A 76 1.63 -22.09 36.16
N LEU A 77 1.41 -20.93 35.54
CA LEU A 77 1.58 -19.63 36.19
C LEU A 77 0.58 -19.43 37.34
N LEU A 78 -0.67 -19.87 37.17
CA LEU A 78 -1.71 -19.80 38.19
C LEU A 78 -1.39 -20.67 39.41
N GLN A 79 -0.92 -21.90 39.17
CA GLN A 79 -0.50 -22.82 40.23
C GLN A 79 0.68 -22.26 41.03
N GLY A 80 1.65 -21.62 40.35
CA GLY A 80 2.73 -20.89 41.01
C GLY A 80 2.20 -19.77 41.91
N PHE A 81 1.30 -18.95 41.38
CA PHE A 81 0.69 -17.84 42.12
C PHE A 81 -0.12 -18.30 43.34
N VAL A 82 -0.92 -19.35 43.22
CA VAL A 82 -1.72 -19.91 44.33
C VAL A 82 -0.82 -20.53 45.40
N LYS A 83 0.27 -21.21 45.00
CA LYS A 83 1.26 -21.74 45.93
C LYS A 83 1.94 -20.65 46.76
N ASP A 84 2.18 -19.49 46.15
CA ASP A 84 2.77 -18.33 46.81
C ASP A 84 1.76 -17.53 47.65
N ASN A 85 0.45 -17.80 47.52
CA ASN A 85 -0.64 -17.09 48.18
C ASN A 85 -1.71 -18.07 48.76
N PRO A 86 -1.37 -18.85 49.80
CA PRO A 86 -2.19 -19.97 50.29
C PRO A 86 -3.52 -19.56 50.93
N GLU A 87 -3.75 -18.27 51.17
CA GLU A 87 -5.00 -17.75 51.75
C GLU A 87 -6.14 -17.64 50.72
N ILE A 88 -5.83 -17.84 49.44
CA ILE A 88 -6.80 -17.84 48.34
C ILE A 88 -7.40 -19.25 48.24
N ASP A 89 -8.72 -19.38 48.47
CA ASP A 89 -9.44 -20.65 48.30
C ASP A 89 -9.24 -21.19 46.85
N PRO A 90 -8.52 -22.31 46.68
CA PRO A 90 -8.17 -22.82 45.37
C PRO A 90 -9.42 -23.27 44.59
N ASN A 91 -10.44 -23.80 45.25
CA ASN A 91 -11.52 -24.50 44.54
C ASN A 91 -12.54 -23.55 43.88
N THR A 92 -12.70 -22.34 44.40
CA THR A 92 -13.73 -21.39 43.94
C THR A 92 -13.15 -20.30 43.04
N ASN A 93 -11.93 -19.84 43.33
CA ASN A 93 -11.27 -18.80 42.55
C ASN A 93 -10.49 -19.34 41.35
N GLU A 94 -9.89 -20.53 41.42
CA GLU A 94 -9.03 -21.05 40.35
C GLU A 94 -9.83 -21.28 39.05
N LYS A 95 -10.98 -21.95 39.11
CA LYS A 95 -11.82 -22.19 37.91
C LYS A 95 -12.34 -20.90 37.27
N LYS A 96 -12.75 -19.92 38.08
CA LYS A 96 -13.27 -18.64 37.59
C LYS A 96 -12.15 -17.79 37.01
N LEU A 97 -11.01 -17.71 37.68
CA LEU A 97 -9.84 -16.97 37.23
C LEU A 97 -9.25 -17.59 35.95
N LEU A 98 -9.17 -18.93 35.89
CA LEU A 98 -8.74 -19.65 34.69
C LEU A 98 -9.69 -19.39 33.51
N SER A 99 -11.01 -19.42 33.75
CA SER A 99 -12.01 -19.08 32.73
C SER A 99 -11.83 -17.67 32.19
N GLU A 100 -11.64 -16.66 33.06
CA GLU A 100 -11.46 -15.27 32.62
C GLU A 100 -10.13 -15.06 31.89
N VAL A 101 -9.04 -15.70 32.33
CA VAL A 101 -7.74 -15.68 31.63
C VAL A 101 -7.82 -16.36 30.27
N CYS A 102 -8.51 -17.50 30.17
CA CYS A 102 -8.77 -18.18 28.90
C CYS A 102 -9.56 -17.30 27.94
N LYS A 103 -10.63 -16.64 28.40
CA LYS A 103 -11.42 -15.69 27.59
C LYS A 103 -10.58 -14.51 27.11
N ALA A 104 -9.80 -13.89 28.00
CA ALA A 104 -8.96 -12.75 27.65
C ALA A 104 -7.88 -13.12 26.61
N ASN A 105 -7.23 -14.27 26.78
CA ASN A 105 -6.27 -14.76 25.80
C ASN A 105 -6.90 -15.13 24.47
N TRP A 106 -8.08 -15.73 24.50
CA TRP A 106 -8.83 -16.04 23.30
C TRP A 106 -9.23 -14.77 22.54
N TYR A 107 -9.69 -13.73 23.24
CA TYR A 107 -10.01 -12.43 22.63
C TYR A 107 -8.76 -11.77 22.02
N ALA A 108 -7.62 -11.84 22.71
CA ALA A 108 -6.35 -11.32 22.20
C ALA A 108 -5.89 -12.06 20.93
N ILE A 109 -6.03 -13.39 20.91
CA ILE A 109 -5.74 -14.21 19.74
C ILE A 109 -6.71 -13.83 18.61
N TYR A 110 -8.01 -13.81 18.85
CA TYR A 110 -9.04 -13.43 17.89
C TYR A 110 -8.76 -12.06 17.24
N MET A 111 -8.50 -11.03 18.06
CA MET A 111 -8.15 -9.69 17.56
C MET A 111 -6.88 -9.70 16.71
N PHE A 112 -5.87 -10.49 17.10
CA PHE A 112 -4.65 -10.65 16.31
C PHE A 112 -4.96 -11.27 14.93
N TRP A 113 -5.83 -12.28 14.86
CA TRP A 113 -6.23 -12.89 13.59
C TRP A 113 -7.05 -11.96 12.71
N GLN A 114 -8.01 -11.25 13.30
CA GLN A 114 -8.82 -10.28 12.58
C GLN A 114 -7.95 -9.20 11.94
N VAL A 115 -7.05 -8.59 12.72
CA VAL A 115 -6.14 -7.54 12.22
C VAL A 115 -5.26 -8.06 11.08
N ASN A 116 -4.65 -9.23 11.23
CA ASN A 116 -3.79 -9.78 10.17
C ASN A 116 -4.59 -10.14 8.91
N THR A 117 -5.81 -10.66 9.06
CA THR A 117 -6.70 -10.98 7.93
C THR A 117 -7.06 -9.73 7.14
N GLU A 118 -7.44 -8.65 7.85
CA GLU A 118 -7.75 -7.35 7.24
C GLU A 118 -6.52 -6.76 6.50
N GLU A 119 -5.34 -6.80 7.12
CA GLU A 119 -4.10 -6.33 6.51
C GLU A 119 -3.74 -7.10 5.23
N ILE A 120 -3.94 -8.42 5.22
CA ILE A 120 -3.71 -9.26 4.03
C ILE A 120 -4.72 -8.89 2.92
N ILE A 121 -6.00 -8.70 3.25
CA ILE A 121 -7.01 -8.24 2.28
C ILE A 121 -6.63 -6.89 1.69
N GLN A 122 -6.18 -5.94 2.52
CA GLN A 122 -5.74 -4.63 2.06
C GLN A 122 -4.54 -4.74 1.11
N PHE A 123 -3.58 -5.60 1.44
CA PHE A 123 -2.44 -5.87 0.58
C PHE A 123 -2.87 -6.43 -0.78
N ILE A 124 -3.71 -7.47 -0.80
CA ILE A 124 -4.22 -8.08 -2.04
C ILE A 124 -4.95 -7.04 -2.91
N ASN A 125 -5.79 -6.20 -2.29
CA ASN A 125 -6.48 -5.12 -3.01
C ASN A 125 -5.49 -4.13 -3.63
N SER A 126 -4.40 -3.80 -2.94
CA SER A 126 -3.37 -2.92 -3.48
C SER A 126 -2.68 -3.53 -4.71
N GLU A 127 -2.42 -4.83 -4.70
CA GLU A 127 -1.82 -5.56 -5.82
C GLU A 127 -2.78 -5.66 -7.02
N LEU A 128 -4.06 -5.94 -6.77
CA LEU A 128 -5.10 -5.92 -7.82
C LEU A 128 -5.24 -4.54 -8.47
N ILE A 129 -5.14 -3.46 -7.70
CA ILE A 129 -5.12 -2.08 -8.21
C ILE A 129 -3.88 -1.85 -9.08
N ARG A 130 -2.69 -2.28 -8.64
CA ARG A 130 -1.45 -2.19 -9.43
C ARG A 130 -1.60 -2.92 -10.76
N LEU A 131 -2.14 -4.13 -10.76
CA LEU A 131 -2.38 -4.90 -11.98
C LEU A 131 -3.32 -4.17 -12.93
N LYS A 132 -4.43 -3.61 -12.42
CA LYS A 132 -5.35 -2.83 -13.23
C LYS A 132 -4.66 -1.63 -13.89
N ILE A 133 -3.86 -0.87 -13.12
CA ILE A 133 -3.10 0.27 -13.65
C ILE A 133 -2.07 -0.17 -14.70
N SER A 134 -1.38 -1.30 -14.47
CA SER A 134 -0.42 -1.87 -15.42
C SER A 134 -1.08 -2.36 -16.72
N SER A 135 -2.27 -2.97 -16.64
CA SER A 135 -3.04 -3.39 -17.83
C SER A 135 -3.55 -2.21 -18.65
N ILE A 136 -3.87 -1.09 -17.99
CA ILE A 136 -4.29 0.15 -18.65
C ILE A 136 -3.11 0.84 -19.34
N THR A 137 -1.88 0.60 -18.87
CA THR A 137 -0.64 1.18 -19.43
C THR A 137 0.07 0.27 -20.43
N SER A 138 -0.32 -1.01 -20.55
CA SER A 138 0.28 -2.03 -21.43
C SER A 138 -0.41 -2.18 -22.80
N SER A 139 -1.55 -1.55 -23.04
CA SER A 139 -2.21 -1.58 -24.35
C SER A 139 -1.85 -0.33 -25.17
N GLU A 140 -0.82 -0.43 -26.00
CA GLU A 140 -0.66 0.44 -27.18
C GLU A 140 -1.71 0.05 -28.26
N PRO A 141 -2.14 1.00 -29.11
CA PRO A 141 -3.57 1.26 -29.30
C PRO A 141 -4.14 0.72 -30.61
N SER A 142 -5.41 0.27 -30.58
CA SER A 142 -6.29 0.43 -31.73
C SER A 142 -7.25 1.59 -31.44
N ASP A 143 -7.06 2.68 -32.17
CA ASP A 143 -7.99 3.77 -32.45
C ASP A 143 -9.20 3.92 -31.49
N SER A 144 -9.05 4.76 -30.45
CA SER A 144 -10.04 5.80 -30.19
C SER A 144 -9.48 6.87 -29.25
N SER A 145 -9.60 8.11 -29.67
CA SER A 145 -9.19 9.32 -28.98
C SER A 145 -9.99 9.53 -27.69
N ALA A 146 -9.35 9.44 -26.51
CA ALA A 146 -9.84 10.06 -25.28
C ALA A 146 -8.71 10.26 -24.26
N ASN A 147 -7.93 11.32 -24.47
CA ASN A 147 -7.04 12.03 -23.54
C ASN A 147 -5.87 11.23 -22.93
N ASP A 148 -4.83 11.03 -23.74
CA ASP A 148 -3.46 10.87 -23.25
C ASP A 148 -2.94 12.20 -22.67
N TYR A 149 -2.72 12.24 -21.36
CA TYR A 149 -2.10 13.38 -20.66
C TYR A 149 -0.60 13.19 -20.42
N SER A 150 -0.02 12.06 -20.87
CA SER A 150 1.40 11.75 -20.64
C SER A 150 2.32 12.75 -21.32
N GLY A 151 1.84 13.50 -22.32
CA GLY A 151 2.55 14.61 -22.95
C GLY A 151 3.95 14.22 -23.42
N LYS A 152 4.21 12.92 -23.61
CA LYS A 152 5.55 12.37 -23.87
C LYS A 152 6.12 13.00 -25.15
N ASN A 153 5.23 13.35 -26.09
CA ASN A 153 5.52 14.02 -27.35
C ASN A 153 4.84 15.40 -27.55
N GLU A 154 4.00 15.89 -26.63
CA GLU A 154 3.22 17.13 -26.85
C GLU A 154 3.69 18.36 -26.05
N LEU A 155 4.39 18.14 -24.93
CA LEU A 155 4.81 19.22 -24.03
C LEU A 155 6.32 19.45 -24.10
N SER A 156 6.69 20.70 -24.30
CA SER A 156 8.09 21.11 -24.19
C SER A 156 8.60 20.91 -22.76
N PRO A 157 9.92 20.69 -22.59
CA PRO A 157 10.53 20.57 -21.27
C PRO A 157 10.14 21.67 -20.28
N LYS A 158 10.03 22.93 -20.74
CA LYS A 158 9.64 24.06 -19.90
C LYS A 158 8.18 23.99 -19.46
N GLU A 159 7.26 23.56 -20.33
CA GLU A 159 5.85 23.40 -19.98
C GLU A 159 5.65 22.31 -18.93
N LYS A 160 6.33 21.16 -19.07
CA LYS A 160 6.31 20.08 -18.07
C LYS A 160 6.73 20.60 -16.70
N LEU A 161 7.80 21.37 -16.65
CA LEU A 161 8.31 21.94 -15.40
C LEU A 161 7.34 22.94 -14.76
N ILE A 162 6.72 23.83 -15.54
CA ILE A 162 5.72 24.78 -15.02
C ILE A 162 4.50 24.04 -14.44
N VAL A 163 4.04 22.96 -15.09
CA VAL A 163 2.91 22.16 -14.60
C VAL A 163 3.27 21.49 -13.28
N LEU A 164 4.45 20.85 -13.20
CA LEU A 164 4.93 20.21 -11.97
C LEU A 164 5.12 21.20 -10.83
N ASP A 165 5.61 22.41 -11.14
CA ASP A 165 5.77 23.49 -10.17
C ASP A 165 4.41 23.92 -9.60
N LYS A 166 3.42 24.14 -10.47
CA LYS A 166 2.06 24.51 -10.08
C LYS A 166 1.32 23.43 -9.29
N LEU A 167 1.63 22.17 -9.55
CA LEU A 167 1.12 21.04 -8.75
C LEU A 167 1.81 20.91 -7.38
N GLY A 168 2.80 21.75 -7.08
CA GLY A 168 3.55 21.73 -5.82
C GLY A 168 4.61 20.63 -5.74
N ILE A 169 4.83 19.86 -6.81
CA ILE A 169 5.78 18.74 -6.84
C ILE A 169 7.21 19.24 -6.71
N ILE A 170 7.56 20.34 -7.40
CA ILE A 170 8.92 20.90 -7.34
C ILE A 170 9.23 21.41 -5.92
N ASN A 171 8.29 22.12 -5.30
CA ASN A 171 8.44 22.58 -3.91
C ASN A 171 8.57 21.41 -2.93
N PHE A 172 7.75 20.37 -3.09
CA PHE A 172 7.83 19.15 -2.28
C PHE A 172 9.20 18.47 -2.40
N LEU A 173 9.68 18.25 -3.63
CA LEU A 173 10.97 17.61 -3.88
C LEU A 173 12.12 18.43 -3.32
N THR A 174 12.09 19.75 -3.52
CA THR A 174 13.13 20.66 -3.03
C THR A 174 13.22 20.64 -1.50
N GLY A 175 12.09 20.48 -0.80
CA GLY A 175 12.06 20.32 0.66
C GLY A 175 12.54 18.95 1.18
N LYS A 176 12.83 17.99 0.29
CA LYS A 176 13.38 16.66 0.62
C LYS A 176 14.86 16.51 0.28
N LEU A 177 15.46 17.48 -0.41
CA LEU A 177 16.88 17.48 -0.70
C LEU A 177 17.68 17.91 0.54
N ASP A 178 18.85 17.30 0.75
CA ASP A 178 19.78 17.69 1.82
C ASP A 178 20.16 19.19 1.76
N TYR A 179 20.16 19.74 0.54
CA TYR A 179 20.36 21.16 0.26
C TYR A 179 19.26 21.64 -0.69
N SER A 180 18.47 22.62 -0.26
CA SER A 180 17.33 23.15 -1.03
C SER A 180 17.75 23.90 -2.30
N ASP A 181 19.03 24.18 -2.49
CA ASP A 181 19.61 24.82 -3.68
C ASP A 181 20.28 23.84 -4.65
N ASN A 182 20.20 22.54 -4.41
CA ASN A 182 20.82 21.52 -5.26
C ASN A 182 20.04 21.26 -6.56
N ALA A 183 20.18 22.17 -7.52
CA ALA A 183 19.53 22.10 -8.82
C ALA A 183 19.95 20.87 -9.67
N THR A 184 21.14 20.32 -9.44
CA THR A 184 21.62 19.13 -10.15
C THR A 184 20.83 17.91 -9.72
N HIS A 185 20.70 17.69 -8.41
CA HIS A 185 19.96 16.57 -7.86
C HIS A 185 18.46 16.70 -8.17
N LEU A 186 17.90 17.91 -8.09
CA LEU A 186 16.52 18.17 -8.52
C LEU A 186 16.33 17.82 -10.01
N ALA A 187 17.29 18.17 -10.87
CA ALA A 187 17.22 17.86 -12.30
C ALA A 187 17.32 16.36 -12.60
N GLU A 188 18.08 15.58 -11.82
CA GLU A 188 18.12 14.12 -11.96
C GLU A 188 16.75 13.49 -11.65
N ILE A 189 16.13 13.89 -10.53
CA ILE A 189 14.80 13.43 -10.12
C ILE A 189 13.75 13.84 -11.15
N LEU A 190 13.74 15.11 -11.55
CA LEU A 190 12.80 15.60 -12.55
C LEU A 190 13.03 14.97 -13.92
N GLY A 191 14.28 14.67 -14.29
CA GLY A 191 14.62 13.94 -15.51
C GLY A 191 14.01 12.54 -15.50
N ALA A 192 14.10 11.83 -14.38
CA ALA A 192 13.47 10.52 -14.20
C ALA A 192 11.92 10.59 -14.27
N ILE A 193 11.31 11.63 -13.70
CA ILE A 193 9.85 11.82 -13.71
C ILE A 193 9.33 12.19 -15.10
N THR A 194 10.05 13.08 -15.80
CA THR A 194 9.55 13.71 -17.04
C THR A 194 10.05 13.07 -18.32
N GLY A 195 11.06 12.19 -18.22
CA GLY A 195 11.81 11.64 -19.35
C GLY A 195 12.64 12.69 -20.11
N ILE A 196 12.86 13.87 -19.52
CA ILE A 196 13.70 14.92 -20.13
C ILE A 196 15.17 14.50 -19.98
N ASP A 197 15.85 14.29 -21.11
CA ASP A 197 17.28 14.03 -21.13
C ASP A 197 18.06 15.23 -20.57
N ASN A 198 18.88 14.98 -19.55
CA ASN A 198 19.74 15.98 -18.92
C ASN A 198 21.24 15.78 -19.23
N GLN A 199 21.62 14.96 -20.22
CA GLN A 199 23.04 14.76 -20.59
C GLN A 199 23.78 16.07 -20.90
N LYS A 200 23.07 17.11 -21.36
CA LYS A 200 23.63 18.43 -21.70
C LYS A 200 23.49 19.48 -20.58
N GLY A 201 23.03 19.11 -19.38
CA GLY A 201 22.84 20.02 -18.25
C GLY A 201 21.73 21.07 -18.43
N THR A 202 20.91 20.93 -19.47
CA THR A 202 19.86 21.91 -19.81
C THR A 202 18.75 21.93 -18.75
N LEU A 203 18.38 20.77 -18.21
CA LEU A 203 17.37 20.65 -17.15
C LEU A 203 17.89 21.22 -15.82
N THR A 204 19.18 21.02 -15.51
CA THR A 204 19.86 21.67 -14.38
C THR A 204 19.80 23.19 -14.50
N GLY A 205 20.01 23.73 -15.70
CA GLY A 205 19.84 25.16 -15.99
C GLY A 205 18.43 25.64 -15.68
N TYR A 206 17.39 24.89 -16.04
CA TYR A 206 16.00 25.25 -15.74
C TYR A 206 15.69 25.18 -14.24
N CYS A 207 16.13 24.12 -13.56
CA CYS A 207 15.92 23.91 -12.13
C CYS A 207 16.55 25.04 -11.29
N ASN A 208 17.74 25.51 -11.68
CA ASN A 208 18.39 26.65 -11.02
C ASN A 208 17.49 27.90 -10.96
N TYR A 209 16.79 28.24 -12.04
CA TYR A 209 15.92 29.43 -12.08
C TYR A 209 14.55 29.19 -11.47
N LEU A 210 14.13 27.94 -11.30
CA LEU A 210 12.93 27.59 -10.54
C LEU A 210 13.18 27.75 -9.05
N ILE A 211 14.27 27.18 -8.53
CA ILE A 211 14.65 27.29 -7.11
C ILE A 211 14.87 28.75 -6.72
N ARG A 212 15.58 29.52 -7.55
CA ARG A 212 15.88 30.94 -7.30
C ARG A 212 14.68 31.87 -7.53
N SER A 213 13.57 31.37 -8.07
CA SER A 213 12.38 32.16 -8.38
C SER A 213 12.65 33.38 -9.28
N GLU A 214 13.47 33.20 -10.32
CA GLU A 214 13.83 34.28 -11.27
C GLU A 214 13.09 34.10 -12.61
N PRO A 215 11.85 34.61 -12.78
CA PRO A 215 11.04 34.35 -13.96
C PRO A 215 11.48 35.11 -15.22
N THR A 216 12.30 36.15 -15.08
CA THR A 216 12.71 37.05 -16.17
C THR A 216 13.96 36.57 -16.91
N HIS A 217 14.67 35.56 -16.39
CA HIS A 217 15.87 35.03 -17.04
C HIS A 217 15.51 34.15 -18.25
N ARG A 218 16.27 34.22 -19.35
CA ARG A 218 16.01 33.47 -20.61
C ARG A 218 15.84 31.96 -20.41
N ASN A 219 16.60 31.40 -19.47
CA ASN A 219 16.57 29.97 -19.14
C ASN A 219 15.48 29.60 -18.15
N SER A 220 14.79 30.57 -17.54
CA SER A 220 13.62 30.28 -16.72
C SER A 220 12.55 29.56 -17.56
N PRO A 221 11.92 28.51 -17.04
CA PRO A 221 10.71 27.94 -17.64
C PRO A 221 9.64 29.02 -17.85
N TYR A 222 9.56 29.97 -16.91
CA TYR A 222 8.60 31.07 -16.90
C TYR A 222 8.96 32.25 -17.83
N TYR A 223 10.07 32.22 -18.57
CA TYR A 223 10.47 33.37 -19.40
C TYR A 223 9.43 33.72 -20.49
N SER A 224 8.91 32.70 -21.17
CA SER A 224 8.04 32.86 -22.34
C SER A 224 6.57 32.92 -21.94
N TYR A 225 5.87 33.98 -22.37
CA TYR A 225 4.43 34.13 -22.16
C TYR A 225 3.65 32.96 -22.77
N LYS A 226 3.95 32.59 -24.03
CA LYS A 226 3.30 31.45 -24.71
C LYS A 226 3.45 30.13 -23.94
N THR A 227 4.65 29.89 -23.41
CA THR A 227 4.94 28.67 -22.63
C THR A 227 4.16 28.65 -21.32
N LYS A 228 4.06 29.80 -20.64
CA LYS A 228 3.24 29.96 -19.42
C LYS A 228 1.76 29.74 -19.70
N GLU A 229 1.23 30.36 -20.75
CA GLU A 229 -0.18 30.28 -21.14
C GLU A 229 -0.57 28.83 -21.44
N ARG A 230 0.19 28.15 -22.31
CA ARG A 230 -0.04 26.73 -22.64
C ARG A 230 0.06 25.83 -21.41
N ALA A 231 1.07 26.02 -20.56
CA ALA A 231 1.21 25.28 -19.31
C ALA A 231 0.02 25.52 -18.34
N ASN A 232 -0.53 26.73 -18.29
CA ASN A 232 -1.72 27.04 -17.49
C ASN A 232 -2.98 26.36 -18.03
N GLU A 233 -3.19 26.35 -19.35
CA GLU A 233 -4.31 25.63 -19.96
C GLU A 233 -4.28 24.15 -19.60
N ILE A 234 -3.10 23.55 -19.63
CA ILE A 234 -2.88 22.14 -19.26
C ILE A 234 -3.11 21.93 -17.77
N TYR A 235 -2.52 22.77 -16.91
CA TYR A 235 -2.74 22.72 -15.47
C TYR A 235 -4.23 22.79 -15.13
N ASN A 236 -4.99 23.66 -15.81
CA ASN A 236 -6.43 23.79 -15.61
C ASN A 236 -7.22 22.55 -16.05
N LYS A 237 -6.71 21.70 -16.95
CA LYS A 237 -7.32 20.41 -17.27
C LYS A 237 -7.17 19.39 -16.14
N PHE A 238 -6.11 19.50 -15.33
CA PHE A 238 -5.89 18.64 -14.17
C PHE A 238 -6.67 19.07 -12.94
N LYS A 239 -7.13 20.33 -12.89
CA LYS A 239 -8.00 20.79 -11.82
C LYS A 239 -9.33 20.02 -11.93
N ILE A 240 -9.59 19.11 -10.99
CA ILE A 240 -10.89 18.45 -10.85
C ILE A 240 -11.92 19.59 -10.78
N LYS A 241 -12.80 19.67 -11.77
CA LYS A 241 -13.96 20.55 -11.66
C LYS A 241 -14.78 19.96 -10.54
N ASP A 242 -14.90 20.69 -9.43
CA ASP A 242 -15.93 20.39 -8.45
C ASP A 242 -17.23 20.22 -9.23
N LYS A 243 -17.88 19.05 -9.05
CA LYS A 243 -19.25 18.91 -9.54
C LYS A 243 -20.02 20.03 -8.87
N ALA A 244 -20.48 20.98 -9.68
CA ALA A 244 -21.40 22.01 -9.23
C ALA A 244 -22.56 21.30 -8.52
N ASN A 245 -22.66 21.54 -7.22
CA ASN A 245 -23.92 21.38 -6.49
C ASN A 245 -24.80 22.59 -6.81
#